data_AF-G4ZP50-F1
#
_entry.id   AF-G4ZP50-F1
#
_cell.length_a   1.000
_cell.length_b   1.000
_cell.length_c   1.000
_cell.angle_alpha   90.00
_cell.angle_beta   90.00
_cell.angle_gamma   90.00
#
_symmetry.space_group_name_H-M   'P 1'
#
loop_
_entity.id
_entity.type
_entity.pdbx_description
1 polymer ?
#
loop_
_entity_poly.entity_id
_entity_poly.type
_entity_poly.pdbx_seq_one_letter_code
_entity_poly.pdbx_strand_id
1 'polypeptide(L)'
;MDAVRGRHDDALKTIERALIASSSGDRQDRVELRVNQTVPSLAGPALRPDLQLYNHTKKTVAVVDLAVAFEEQAGEDPDSSALARIAAHKRAKYDRIKRHLERQGWKVHLSALVYGSLGAVAGGNRSVYTEHLGLLKRDAKRLDWQLSAACIQSSRRIWNLHCSQHRARQHAQRPSQDTRGSRVTETGGTPSRSGRR
;
A
#
# COMPACT_ATOMS: atom_id res chain seq x y z
N MET A 1 -10.49 -0.51 -8.89
CA MET A 1 -9.10 -0.07 -8.61
C MET A 1 -8.37 -1.22 -7.94
N ASP A 2 -7.10 -1.42 -8.30
CA ASP A 2 -6.22 -2.40 -7.64
C ASP A 2 -6.08 -2.07 -6.15
N ALA A 3 -6.60 -2.93 -5.28
CA ALA A 3 -6.63 -2.71 -3.85
C ALA A 3 -5.22 -2.69 -3.22
N VAL A 4 -4.24 -3.29 -3.89
CA VAL A 4 -2.83 -3.22 -3.49
C VAL A 4 -2.29 -1.81 -3.72
N ARG A 5 -2.58 -1.22 -4.87
CA ARG A 5 -2.22 0.17 -5.18
C ARG A 5 -2.90 1.16 -4.23
N GLY A 6 -4.19 0.95 -3.93
CA GLY A 6 -4.92 1.79 -2.98
C GLY A 6 -4.27 1.84 -1.59
N ARG A 7 -3.79 0.69 -1.08
CA ARG A 7 -3.05 0.61 0.19
C ARG A 7 -1.77 1.45 0.19
N HIS A 8 -1.00 1.39 -0.90
CA HIS A 8 0.22 2.19 -1.05
C HIS A 8 -0.10 3.69 -1.10
N ASP A 9 -1.07 4.08 -1.92
CA ASP A 9 -1.48 5.48 -2.07
C ASP A 9 -2.00 6.08 -0.74
N ASP A 10 -2.76 5.32 0.04
CA ASP A 10 -3.29 5.77 1.34
C ASP A 10 -2.19 5.91 2.40
N ALA A 11 -1.24 4.98 2.43
CA ALA A 11 -0.05 5.08 3.28
C ALA A 11 0.80 6.31 2.91
N LEU A 12 1.02 6.55 1.62
CA LEU A 12 1.76 7.71 1.13
C LEU A 12 1.09 9.03 1.51
N LYS A 13 -0.23 9.15 1.33
CA LYS A 13 -1.01 10.32 1.78
C LYS A 13 -0.92 10.55 3.28
N THR A 14 -0.84 9.47 4.08
CA THR A 14 -0.73 9.58 5.53
C THR A 14 0.64 10.14 5.93
N ILE A 15 1.71 9.69 5.27
CA ILE A 15 3.06 10.25 5.44
C ILE A 15 3.11 11.71 5.00
N GLU A 16 2.55 12.03 3.83
CA GLU A 16 2.48 13.40 3.30
C GLU A 16 1.82 14.35 4.30
N ARG A 17 0.65 14.00 4.84
CA ARG A 17 -0.05 14.82 5.85
C ARG A 17 0.80 15.03 7.10
N ALA A 18 1.50 14.00 7.57
CA ALA A 18 2.37 14.11 8.74
C ALA A 18 3.55 15.05 8.48
N LEU A 19 4.16 14.97 7.29
CA LEU A 19 5.24 15.87 6.89
C LEU A 19 4.77 17.32 6.77
N ILE A 20 3.62 17.56 6.13
CA ILE A 20 3.01 18.90 6.01
C ILE A 20 2.73 19.47 7.41
N ALA A 21 2.07 18.72 8.27
CA ALA A 21 1.78 19.15 9.64
C ALA A 21 3.04 19.46 10.44
N SER A 22 4.13 18.69 10.22
CA SER A 22 5.43 18.97 10.85
C SER A 22 6.12 20.22 10.30
N SER A 23 5.86 20.57 9.04
CA SER A 23 6.45 21.73 8.37
C SER A 23 5.72 23.04 8.64
N SER A 24 4.44 22.99 9.04
CA SER A 24 3.63 24.16 9.38
C SER A 24 3.88 24.75 10.77
N GLY A 25 4.75 24.12 11.57
CA GLY A 25 5.25 24.70 12.82
C GLY A 25 6.32 25.78 12.57
N ASP A 26 6.80 26.40 13.64
CA ASP A 26 7.80 27.47 13.67
C ASP A 26 9.21 26.98 13.24
N ARG A 27 9.32 26.45 12.01
CA ARG A 27 10.56 25.94 11.43
C ARG A 27 11.31 27.08 10.75
N GLN A 28 12.53 27.31 11.24
CA GLN A 28 13.54 28.18 10.61
C GLN A 28 13.89 27.74 9.17
N ASP A 29 13.68 26.47 8.83
CA ASP A 29 14.12 25.87 7.58
C ASP A 29 13.07 25.99 6.47
N ARG A 30 13.49 26.46 5.29
CA ARG A 30 12.66 26.46 4.07
C ARG A 30 12.62 25.04 3.49
N VAL A 31 11.49 24.36 3.68
CA VAL A 31 11.28 22.97 3.24
C VAL A 31 10.27 22.90 2.09
N GLU A 32 10.54 22.06 1.09
CA GLU A 32 9.64 21.74 -0.02
C GLU A 32 9.42 20.23 -0.10
N LEU A 33 8.16 19.80 -0.06
CA LEU A 33 7.76 18.41 -0.22
C LEU A 33 7.21 18.18 -1.63
N ARG A 34 7.72 17.15 -2.32
CA ARG A 34 7.22 16.70 -3.62
C ARG A 34 6.86 15.22 -3.52
N VAL A 35 5.68 14.85 -3.98
CA VAL A 35 5.13 13.48 -3.87
C VAL A 35 4.84 12.96 -5.26
N ASN A 36 5.31 11.75 -5.62
CA ASN A 36 5.11 11.12 -6.93
C ASN A 36 5.51 11.99 -8.15
N GLN A 37 6.48 12.88 -7.97
CA GLN A 37 6.95 13.79 -9.01
C GLN A 37 8.31 13.38 -9.56
N THR A 38 8.62 13.79 -10.78
CA THR A 38 9.99 13.64 -11.30
C THR A 38 10.95 14.59 -10.59
N VAL A 39 12.21 14.18 -10.51
CA VAL A 39 13.28 15.05 -10.01
C VAL A 39 13.53 16.17 -11.02
N PRO A 40 13.54 17.44 -10.60
CA PRO A 40 13.80 18.57 -11.50
C PRO A 40 15.10 18.42 -12.29
N SER A 41 15.04 18.75 -13.58
CA SER A 41 16.19 18.83 -14.48
C SER A 41 16.96 17.51 -14.70
N LEU A 42 16.43 16.37 -14.26
CA LEU A 42 17.00 15.05 -14.57
C LEU A 42 16.47 14.58 -15.94
N ALA A 43 17.34 14.59 -16.95
CA ALA A 43 17.02 14.04 -18.27
C ALA A 43 17.03 12.50 -18.25
N GLY A 44 16.01 11.87 -18.85
CA GLY A 44 15.87 10.41 -18.96
C GLY A 44 14.47 9.91 -18.59
N PRO A 45 14.28 8.57 -18.45
CA PRO A 45 13.00 8.02 -18.04
C PRO A 45 12.54 8.68 -16.73
N ALA A 46 11.29 9.10 -16.70
CA ALA A 46 10.68 9.86 -15.62
C ALA A 46 10.59 9.03 -14.33
N LEU A 47 11.72 8.85 -13.63
CA LEU A 47 11.72 8.29 -12.29
C LEU A 47 10.95 9.25 -11.39
N ARG A 48 9.93 8.72 -10.72
CA ARG A 48 9.07 9.44 -9.78
C ARG A 48 9.20 8.76 -8.42
N PRO A 49 10.13 9.21 -7.57
CA PRO A 49 10.16 8.76 -6.19
C PRO A 49 8.85 9.08 -5.49
N ASP A 50 8.44 8.23 -4.57
CA ASP A 50 7.21 8.44 -3.80
C ASP A 50 7.28 9.76 -3.02
N LEU A 51 8.44 10.07 -2.41
CA LEU A 51 8.68 11.29 -1.65
C LEU A 51 10.03 11.92 -1.99
N GLN A 52 10.04 13.25 -2.11
CA GLN A 52 11.23 14.07 -2.13
C GLN A 52 11.04 15.23 -1.14
N LEU A 53 11.93 15.34 -0.16
CA LEU A 53 11.92 16.41 0.82
C LEU A 53 13.18 17.26 0.65
N TYR A 54 13.02 18.46 0.10
CA TYR A 54 14.09 19.43 -0.07
C TYR A 54 14.13 20.35 1.14
N ASN A 55 15.28 20.46 1.77
CA ASN A 55 15.56 21.50 2.76
C ASN A 55 16.54 22.49 2.12
N HIS A 56 16.00 23.62 1.67
CA HIS A 56 16.72 24.66 0.95
C HIS A 56 17.73 25.39 1.85
N THR A 57 17.43 25.51 3.15
CA THR A 57 18.32 26.14 4.15
C THR A 57 19.59 25.31 4.36
N LYS A 58 19.44 23.99 4.52
CA LYS A 58 20.56 23.06 4.77
C LYS A 58 21.18 22.47 3.50
N LYS A 59 20.64 22.81 2.32
CA LYS A 59 21.01 22.21 1.02
C LYS A 59 21.01 20.68 1.07
N THR A 60 19.99 20.09 1.72
CA THR A 60 19.79 18.64 1.77
C THR A 60 18.53 18.23 1.01
N VAL A 61 18.53 17.01 0.48
CA VAL A 61 17.36 16.39 -0.13
C VAL A 61 17.26 14.94 0.28
N ALA A 62 16.10 14.56 0.83
CA ALA A 62 15.76 13.17 1.09
C ALA A 62 14.87 12.64 -0.03
N VAL A 63 15.30 11.56 -0.68
CA VAL A 63 14.52 10.84 -1.70
C VAL A 63 14.14 9.50 -1.09
N VAL A 64 12.84 9.32 -0.87
CA VAL A 64 12.31 8.18 -0.12
C VAL A 64 11.25 7.46 -0.93
N ASP A 65 11.40 6.15 -1.08
CA ASP A 65 10.37 5.28 -1.66
C ASP A 65 9.61 4.53 -0.56
N LEU A 66 8.32 4.32 -0.77
CA LEU A 66 7.47 3.51 0.08
C LEU A 66 7.28 2.12 -0.55
N ALA A 67 7.43 1.09 0.26
CA ALA A 67 7.10 -0.27 -0.10
C ALA A 67 6.17 -0.88 0.95
N VAL A 68 5.09 -1.50 0.50
CA VAL A 68 4.29 -2.41 1.31
C VAL A 68 4.39 -3.80 0.71
N ALA A 69 5.22 -4.64 1.33
CA ALA A 69 5.60 -5.94 0.79
C ALA A 69 4.86 -7.09 1.45
N PHE A 70 4.63 -8.16 0.69
CA PHE A 70 4.29 -9.45 1.28
C PHE A 70 5.58 -10.09 1.78
N GLU A 71 5.61 -10.46 3.06
CA GLU A 71 6.78 -11.06 3.68
C GLU A 71 6.84 -12.55 3.33
N GLU A 72 7.55 -12.89 2.27
CA GLU A 72 8.00 -14.26 2.06
C GLU A 72 9.39 -14.41 2.67
N GLN A 73 9.49 -15.14 3.78
CA GLN A 73 10.77 -15.54 4.35
C GLN A 73 11.39 -16.63 3.45
N ALA A 74 11.92 -16.22 2.30
CA ALA A 74 12.84 -17.07 1.57
C ALA A 74 14.14 -17.10 2.39
N GLY A 75 14.35 -18.22 3.09
CA GLY A 75 15.51 -18.43 3.94
C GLY A 75 16.82 -18.31 3.16
N GLU A 76 17.84 -17.80 3.84
CA GLU A 76 19.25 -18.22 3.77
C GLU A 76 20.16 -17.30 4.59
N ASP A 77 19.68 -16.12 5.01
CA ASP A 77 20.42 -15.22 5.88
C ASP A 77 19.56 -14.77 7.09
N PRO A 78 19.81 -15.30 8.30
CA PRO A 78 19.06 -14.93 9.51
C PRO A 78 19.25 -13.45 9.90
N ASP A 79 20.31 -12.79 9.40
CA ASP A 79 20.61 -11.40 9.71
C ASP A 79 19.98 -10.40 8.72
N SER A 80 19.47 -10.87 7.57
CA SER A 80 18.92 -10.03 6.51
C SER A 80 17.43 -10.23 6.31
N SER A 81 16.62 -9.44 7.03
CA SER A 81 15.16 -9.45 6.86
C SER A 81 14.73 -9.14 5.42
N ALA A 82 13.67 -9.79 4.94
CA ALA A 82 13.10 -9.52 3.61
C ALA A 82 12.82 -8.02 3.38
N LEU A 83 12.38 -7.31 4.41
CA LEU A 83 12.15 -5.87 4.37
C LEU A 83 13.45 -5.06 4.16
N ALA A 84 14.57 -5.47 4.76
CA ALA A 84 15.86 -4.84 4.56
C ALA A 84 16.37 -5.01 3.11
N ARG A 85 16.17 -6.20 2.52
CA ARG A 85 16.50 -6.46 1.11
C ARG A 85 15.68 -5.58 0.16
N ILE A 86 14.37 -5.44 0.43
CA ILE A 86 13.49 -4.52 -0.32
C ILE A 86 13.98 -3.08 -0.19
N ALA A 87 14.33 -2.64 1.02
CA ALA A 87 14.84 -1.31 1.24
C ALA A 87 16.14 -1.05 0.46
N ALA A 88 17.07 -2.01 0.45
CA ALA A 88 18.33 -1.92 -0.29
C ALA A 88 18.08 -1.84 -1.82
N HIS A 89 17.20 -2.68 -2.35
CA HIS A 89 16.84 -2.67 -3.77
C HIS A 89 16.22 -1.32 -4.19
N LYS A 90 15.33 -0.77 -3.36
CA LYS A 90 14.70 0.55 -3.59
C LYS A 90 15.72 1.69 -3.55
N ARG A 91 16.73 1.64 -2.68
CA ARG A 91 17.83 2.63 -2.65
C ARG A 91 18.65 2.59 -3.94
N ALA A 92 19.06 1.40 -4.36
CA ALA A 92 19.88 1.21 -5.58
C ALA A 92 19.18 1.76 -6.84
N LYS A 93 17.85 1.62 -6.94
CA LYS A 93 17.04 2.18 -8.04
C LYS A 93 17.26 3.69 -8.25
N TYR A 94 17.56 4.44 -7.18
CA TYR A 94 17.66 5.90 -7.22
C TYR A 94 19.10 6.44 -7.18
N ASP A 95 20.11 5.60 -7.36
CA ASP A 95 21.52 6.04 -7.40
C ASP A 95 21.78 7.11 -8.47
N ARG A 96 21.10 7.02 -9.62
CA ARG A 96 21.20 8.05 -10.66
C ARG A 96 20.66 9.40 -10.21
N ILE A 97 19.58 9.42 -9.42
CA ILE A 97 19.02 10.64 -8.84
C ILE A 97 20.02 11.26 -7.86
N LYS A 98 20.64 10.44 -7.01
CA LYS A 98 21.68 10.90 -6.07
C LYS A 98 22.82 11.60 -6.79
N ARG A 99 23.44 10.93 -7.77
CA ARG A 99 24.54 11.53 -8.57
C ARG A 99 24.14 12.83 -9.28
N HIS A 100 22.87 12.93 -9.69
CA HIS A 100 22.36 14.14 -10.34
C HIS A 100 22.22 15.31 -9.37
N LEU A 101 21.57 15.09 -8.22
CA LEU A 101 21.35 16.12 -7.21
C LEU A 101 22.66 16.52 -6.51
N GLU A 102 23.59 15.58 -6.29
CA GLU A 102 24.91 15.89 -5.74
C GLU A 102 25.72 16.82 -6.67
N ARG A 103 25.65 16.62 -8.00
CA ARG A 103 26.26 17.55 -8.97
C ARG A 103 25.66 18.96 -8.93
N GLN A 104 24.44 19.10 -8.41
CA GLN A 104 23.78 20.40 -8.21
C GLN A 104 24.06 20.98 -6.81
N GLY A 105 24.97 20.38 -6.04
CA GLY A 105 25.38 20.85 -4.72
C GLY A 105 24.46 20.44 -3.58
N TRP A 106 23.57 19.46 -3.79
CA TRP A 106 22.74 18.92 -2.72
C TRP A 106 23.44 17.79 -1.96
N LYS A 107 23.29 17.76 -0.64
CA LYS A 107 23.55 16.57 0.16
C LYS A 107 22.33 15.63 0.08
N VAL A 108 22.50 14.46 -0.50
CA VAL A 108 21.38 13.56 -0.83
C VAL A 108 21.30 12.37 0.14
N HIS A 109 20.11 12.13 0.67
CA HIS A 109 19.75 10.94 1.43
C HIS A 109 18.83 10.05 0.59
N LEU A 110 19.32 8.89 0.14
CA LEU A 110 18.47 7.87 -0.49
C LEU A 110 17.96 6.91 0.58
N SER A 111 16.66 6.71 0.63
CA SER A 111 16.05 5.86 1.66
C SER A 111 14.79 5.17 1.17
N ALA A 112 14.33 4.21 1.96
CA ALA A 112 13.09 3.52 1.73
C ALA A 112 12.37 3.34 3.07
N LEU A 113 11.05 3.54 3.04
CA LEU A 113 10.14 3.16 4.09
C LEU A 113 9.51 1.84 3.68
N VAL A 114 9.69 0.81 4.50
CA VAL A 114 9.21 -0.53 4.17
C VAL A 114 8.32 -1.06 5.27
N TYR A 115 7.12 -1.45 4.88
CA TYR A 115 6.12 -2.09 5.73
C TYR A 115 5.77 -3.47 5.19
N GLY A 116 5.52 -4.40 6.10
CA GLY A 116 4.92 -5.68 5.81
C GLY A 116 3.42 -5.57 5.61
N SER A 117 2.86 -6.40 4.73
CA SER A 117 1.41 -6.45 4.52
C SER A 117 0.64 -6.84 5.78
N LEU A 118 1.28 -7.53 6.72
CA LEU A 118 0.71 -7.91 8.01
C LEU A 118 1.15 -7.00 9.16
N GLY A 119 1.72 -5.83 8.84
CA GLY A 119 2.04 -4.79 9.81
C GLY A 119 3.47 -4.82 10.35
N ALA A 120 4.36 -5.67 9.84
CA ALA A 120 5.77 -5.55 10.16
C ALA A 120 6.31 -4.18 9.73
N VAL A 121 7.32 -3.70 10.44
CA VAL A 121 7.95 -2.41 10.20
C VAL A 121 9.45 -2.64 10.06
N ALA A 122 10.05 -2.17 8.98
CA ALA A 122 11.49 -2.27 8.82
C ALA A 122 12.21 -1.42 9.89
N GLY A 123 13.23 -2.00 10.55
CA GLY A 123 13.95 -1.32 11.64
C GLY A 123 14.57 0.03 11.24
N GLY A 124 14.87 0.23 9.96
CA GLY A 124 15.40 1.49 9.43
C GLY A 124 14.38 2.62 9.29
N ASN A 125 13.06 2.35 9.30
CA ASN A 125 12.04 3.36 9.04
C ASN A 125 12.12 4.54 10.03
N ARG A 126 12.36 4.24 11.31
CA ARG A 126 12.47 5.26 12.35
C ARG A 126 13.58 6.26 12.07
N SER A 127 14.77 5.79 11.66
CA SER A 127 15.91 6.65 11.30
C SER A 127 15.57 7.50 10.07
N VAL A 128 14.92 6.91 9.05
CA VAL A 128 14.46 7.67 7.87
C VAL A 128 13.50 8.80 8.28
N TYR A 129 12.53 8.53 9.15
CA TYR A 129 11.60 9.56 9.61
C TYR A 129 12.29 10.69 10.38
N THR A 130 13.20 10.35 11.29
CA THR A 130 13.79 11.37 12.18
C THR A 130 14.96 12.10 11.55
N GLU A 131 15.86 11.38 10.87
CA GLU A 131 17.12 11.92 10.38
C GLU A 131 16.99 12.49 8.97
N HIS A 132 16.22 11.84 8.10
CA HIS A 132 16.09 12.27 6.69
C HIS A 132 14.84 13.13 6.46
N LEU A 133 13.73 12.80 7.12
CA LEU A 133 12.46 13.53 6.98
C LEU A 133 12.23 14.57 8.09
N GLY A 134 13.11 14.61 9.10
CA GLY A 134 13.09 15.64 10.14
C GLY A 134 11.88 15.61 11.07
N LEU A 135 11.19 14.47 11.18
CA LEU A 135 10.09 14.30 12.12
C LEU A 135 10.61 14.18 13.56
N LEU A 136 9.84 14.69 14.52
CA LEU A 136 10.12 14.46 15.93
C LEU A 136 9.95 12.96 16.24
N LYS A 137 10.75 12.45 17.17
CA LYS A 137 10.71 11.02 17.58
C LYS A 137 9.30 10.54 17.95
N ARG A 138 8.50 11.41 18.59
CA ARG A 138 7.10 11.12 18.97
C ARG A 138 6.19 10.94 17.75
N ASP A 139 6.35 11.83 16.76
CA ASP A 139 5.51 11.87 15.57
C ASP A 139 5.90 10.74 14.62
N ALA A 140 7.20 10.46 14.49
CA ALA A 140 7.72 9.30 13.79
C ALA A 140 7.17 7.98 14.36
N LYS A 141 7.21 7.80 15.69
CA LYS A 141 6.65 6.60 16.35
C LYS A 141 5.16 6.45 16.10
N ARG A 142 4.40 7.55 16.22
CA ARG A 142 2.95 7.56 15.97
C ARG A 142 2.64 7.21 14.52
N LEU A 143 3.38 7.78 13.57
CA LEU A 143 3.23 7.53 12.14
C LEU A 143 3.51 6.06 11.81
N ASP A 144 4.59 5.48 12.35
CA ASP A 144 4.92 4.06 12.17
C ASP A 144 3.79 3.13 12.64
N TRP A 145 3.23 3.40 13.82
CA TRP A 145 2.10 2.63 14.35
C TRP A 145 0.85 2.75 13.49
N GLN A 146 0.54 3.97 13.02
CA GLN A 146 -0.61 4.21 12.14
C GLN A 146 -0.47 3.46 10.81
N LEU A 147 0.71 3.48 10.20
CA LEU A 147 0.96 2.82 8.93
C LEU A 147 0.98 1.30 9.05
N SER A 148 1.56 0.75 10.12
CA SER A 148 1.50 -0.67 10.44
C SER A 148 0.04 -1.16 10.59
N ALA A 149 -0.75 -0.45 11.40
CA ALA A 149 -2.17 -0.77 11.58
C ALA A 149 -2.97 -0.65 10.27
N ALA A 150 -2.70 0.38 9.47
CA ALA A 150 -3.34 0.57 8.17
C ALA A 150 -2.99 -0.57 7.18
N CYS A 151 -1.77 -1.09 7.22
CA CYS A 151 -1.37 -2.25 6.41
C CYS A 151 -2.21 -3.49 6.77
N ILE A 152 -2.37 -3.78 8.07
CA ILE A 152 -3.20 -4.89 8.56
C ILE A 152 -4.65 -4.73 8.13
N GLN A 153 -5.23 -3.55 8.34
CA GLN A 153 -6.63 -3.25 7.98
C GLN A 153 -6.85 -3.39 6.47
N SER A 154 -5.92 -2.89 5.66
CA SER A 154 -5.98 -3.00 4.21
C SER A 154 -5.88 -4.45 3.74
N SER A 155 -4.98 -5.24 4.32
CA SER A 155 -4.85 -6.67 4.01
C SER A 155 -6.11 -7.45 4.37
N ARG A 156 -6.73 -7.16 5.52
CA ARG A 156 -8.05 -7.72 5.89
C ARG A 156 -9.12 -7.35 4.87
N ARG A 157 -9.16 -6.10 4.40
CA ARG A 157 -10.12 -5.65 3.39
C ARG A 157 -9.93 -6.38 2.05
N ILE A 158 -8.68 -6.51 1.60
CA ILE A 158 -8.32 -7.25 0.38
C ILE A 158 -8.78 -8.70 0.47
N TRP A 159 -8.49 -9.36 1.59
CA TRP A 159 -8.91 -10.75 1.83
C TRP A 159 -10.44 -10.91 1.82
N ASN A 160 -11.15 -10.04 2.52
CA ASN A 160 -12.61 -10.08 2.56
C ASN A 160 -13.24 -9.90 1.17
N LEU A 161 -12.67 -9.01 0.36
CA LEU A 161 -13.11 -8.80 -1.03
C LEU A 161 -12.84 -10.04 -1.89
N HIS A 162 -11.68 -10.68 -1.72
CA HIS A 162 -11.38 -11.92 -2.41
C HIS A 162 -12.39 -13.01 -2.06
N CYS A 163 -12.67 -13.21 -0.77
CA CYS A 163 -13.65 -14.18 -0.28
C CYS A 163 -15.07 -13.91 -0.79
N SER A 164 -15.50 -12.63 -0.86
CA SER A 164 -16.83 -12.29 -1.37
C SER A 164 -16.96 -12.58 -2.86
N GLN A 165 -15.94 -12.23 -3.66
CA GLN A 165 -15.89 -12.54 -5.08
C GLN A 165 -15.87 -14.04 -5.34
N HIS A 166 -15.11 -14.81 -4.55
CA HIS A 166 -15.07 -16.26 -4.65
C HIS A 166 -16.45 -16.87 -4.39
N ARG A 167 -17.14 -16.47 -3.32
CA ARG A 167 -18.52 -16.91 -3.05
C ARG A 167 -19.49 -16.54 -4.18
N ALA A 168 -19.40 -15.31 -4.70
CA ALA A 168 -20.25 -14.87 -5.81
C ALA A 168 -20.06 -15.74 -7.06
N ARG A 169 -18.80 -16.11 -7.40
CA ARG A 169 -18.51 -17.02 -8.51
C ARG A 169 -19.10 -18.41 -8.27
N GLN A 170 -18.98 -18.95 -7.05
CA GLN A 170 -19.58 -20.24 -6.70
C GLN A 170 -21.11 -20.22 -6.83
N HIS A 171 -21.78 -19.15 -6.40
CA HIS A 171 -23.23 -19.02 -6.56
C HIS A 171 -23.66 -18.88 -8.03
N ALA A 172 -22.91 -18.16 -8.85
CA ALA A 172 -23.18 -18.04 -10.28
C ALA A 172 -22.92 -19.33 -11.07
N GLN A 173 -22.03 -20.20 -10.58
CA GLN A 173 -21.68 -21.48 -11.20
C GLN A 173 -22.56 -22.65 -10.76
N ARG A 174 -23.41 -22.51 -9.73
CA ARG A 174 -24.43 -23.53 -9.42
C ARG A 174 -25.50 -23.46 -10.50
N PRO A 175 -25.64 -24.48 -11.37
CA PRO A 175 -26.78 -24.54 -12.28
C PRO A 175 -28.05 -24.58 -11.43
N SER A 176 -29.10 -23.90 -11.88
CA SER A 176 -30.45 -24.05 -11.37
C SER A 176 -30.87 -25.52 -11.50
N GLN A 177 -30.61 -26.30 -10.46
CA GLN A 177 -31.03 -27.70 -10.35
C GLN A 177 -32.47 -27.82 -9.81
N ASP A 178 -33.25 -26.74 -9.87
CA ASP A 178 -34.67 -26.70 -9.53
C ASP A 178 -35.53 -26.33 -10.75
N THR A 179 -35.42 -27.14 -11.81
CA THR A 179 -36.45 -27.18 -12.85
C THR A 179 -36.64 -28.62 -13.34
N ARG A 180 -36.94 -29.55 -12.43
CA ARG A 180 -37.47 -30.87 -12.78
C ARG A 180 -38.45 -31.34 -11.72
N GLY A 181 -39.74 -31.11 -12.00
CA GLY A 181 -40.83 -31.59 -11.16
C GLY A 181 -42.17 -30.91 -11.44
N SER A 182 -42.46 -30.56 -12.70
CA SER A 182 -43.84 -30.25 -13.11
C SER A 182 -44.66 -31.51 -12.95
N ARG A 183 -45.36 -31.66 -11.81
CA ARG A 183 -46.43 -32.64 -11.66
C ARG A 183 -47.61 -32.15 -12.49
N VAL A 184 -47.67 -32.65 -13.71
CA VAL A 184 -48.85 -32.65 -14.56
C VAL A 184 -49.97 -33.39 -13.79
N THR A 185 -50.95 -32.66 -13.28
CA THR A 185 -52.25 -33.23 -12.90
C THR A 185 -53.20 -33.00 -14.06
N GLU A 186 -53.19 -33.93 -15.00
CA GLU A 186 -54.21 -34.05 -16.04
C GLU A 186 -54.67 -35.51 -16.05
N THR A 187 -55.86 -35.75 -15.50
CA THR A 187 -56.83 -36.71 -16.03
C THR A 187 -58.19 -36.31 -15.48
N GLY A 188 -59.01 -35.68 -16.34
CA GLY A 188 -60.42 -35.49 -16.11
C GLY A 188 -61.21 -36.80 -16.27
N GLY A 189 -62.42 -36.83 -15.73
CA GLY A 189 -63.42 -37.86 -16.03
C GLY A 189 -64.40 -38.16 -14.89
N THR A 190 -65.40 -37.31 -14.69
CA THR A 190 -66.75 -37.71 -14.22
C THR A 190 -67.60 -38.04 -15.47
N PRO A 191 -68.75 -38.77 -15.43
CA PRO A 191 -69.68 -39.04 -14.31
C PRO A 191 -70.08 -40.56 -14.20
N SER A 192 -70.88 -41.06 -13.24
CA SER A 192 -72.35 -41.04 -13.24
C SER A 192 -72.98 -41.70 -12.00
N ARG A 193 -74.26 -41.38 -11.83
CA ARG A 193 -75.15 -41.45 -10.66
C ARG A 193 -75.94 -42.77 -10.55
N SER A 194 -76.45 -43.04 -9.34
CA SER A 194 -77.67 -43.79 -8.96
C SER A 194 -77.56 -45.27 -8.53
N GLY A 195 -78.25 -45.61 -7.43
CA GLY A 195 -78.66 -46.98 -7.10
C GLY A 195 -78.86 -47.25 -5.59
N ARG A 196 -80.12 -47.23 -5.14
CA ARG A 196 -80.59 -47.65 -3.80
C ARG A 196 -80.27 -49.13 -3.49
N ARG A 197 -80.01 -49.44 -2.22
CA ARG A 197 -80.83 -50.37 -1.42
C ARG A 197 -80.58 -50.18 0.06
#